data_AF-A0AA88UMR0-F1
#
_entry.id   AF-A0AA88UMR0-F1
#
_cell.length_a   1.000
_cell.length_b   1.000
_cell.length_c   1.000
_cell.angle_alpha   90.00
_cell.angle_beta   90.00
_cell.angle_gamma   90.00
#
_symmetry.space_group_name_H-M   'P 1'
#
loop_
_entity.id
_entity.type
_entity.pdbx_description
1 polymer ?
#
loop_
_entity_poly.entity_id
_entity_poly.type
_entity_poly.pdbx_seq_one_letter_code
_entity_poly.pdbx_strand_id
1 'polypeptide(L)'
;MNNSTNNDEDQGGEVFLDKNDIVHEFTIETKYYLSLKESEIVAYISSDPPKQYAIFYLNRPIIDIFGVQFWVQPTYALFDLKSLQISAFRYIRLESDGHLNVYQLQNITGDGFEFNSIVAGDLFEPYGLNDCDYPTRCGSFGVCSDGECSCPGGNSSFFTSVRDFHPNLGCKPITPLSCTHKNLHTFLELKNVTDFSFTFGLDQPLHPNTDVESCKKACLDNCTCKAALFQYKRNISSGQCSMPSQLYSLMAKQQGRGYENALAYIKIQKSSDRNKSLVPKLVPSLSVGLVITPA
;
A
#
# COMPACT_ATOMS: atom_id res chain seq x y z
N MET A 1 -52.56 13.23 33.65
CA MET A 1 -51.38 12.72 34.36
C MET A 1 -51.41 11.21 34.29
N ASN A 2 -50.56 10.64 33.45
CA ASN A 2 -49.87 9.36 33.67
C ASN A 2 -48.93 9.20 32.47
N ASN A 3 -47.67 9.56 32.70
CA ASN A 3 -46.55 9.34 31.79
C ASN A 3 -46.27 7.85 31.74
N SER A 4 -46.42 7.25 30.56
CA SER A 4 -45.68 6.03 30.21
C SER A 4 -44.30 6.46 29.71
N THR A 5 -43.28 6.26 30.51
CA THR A 5 -41.89 6.24 30.04
C THR A 5 -41.61 4.84 29.51
N ASN A 6 -41.65 4.69 28.18
CA ASN A 6 -40.98 3.57 27.51
C ASN A 6 -39.48 3.82 27.61
N ASN A 7 -38.79 3.01 28.41
CA ASN A 7 -37.35 2.83 28.28
C ASN A 7 -37.16 1.78 27.19
N ASP A 8 -37.00 2.22 25.95
CA ASP A 8 -36.41 1.38 24.92
C ASP A 8 -34.91 1.29 25.21
N GLU A 9 -34.48 0.14 25.76
CA GLU A 9 -33.07 -0.23 25.84
C GLU A 9 -32.55 -0.42 24.41
N ASP A 10 -31.70 0.53 23.99
CA ASP A 10 -31.01 0.54 22.71
C ASP A 10 -29.99 -0.62 22.70
N GLN A 11 -30.38 -1.75 22.12
CA GLN A 11 -29.49 -2.89 21.93
C GLN A 11 -28.53 -2.58 20.79
N GLY A 12 -27.26 -2.31 21.13
CA GLY A 12 -26.17 -2.25 20.15
C GLY A 12 -26.17 -3.50 19.27
N GLY A 13 -25.97 -3.31 17.96
CA GLY A 13 -25.91 -4.42 17.01
C GLY A 13 -24.65 -5.25 17.22
N GLU A 14 -24.82 -6.53 17.55
CA GLU A 14 -23.72 -7.50 17.59
C GLU A 14 -23.43 -8.02 16.18
N VAL A 15 -22.18 -7.88 15.71
CA VAL A 15 -21.70 -8.48 14.46
C VAL A 15 -20.78 -9.65 14.80
N PHE A 16 -21.05 -10.81 14.19
CA PHE A 16 -20.34 -12.08 14.43
C PHE A 16 -19.36 -12.36 13.27
N LEU A 17 -18.10 -12.68 13.59
CA LEU A 17 -17.12 -13.22 12.64
C LEU A 17 -16.64 -14.59 13.14
N ASP A 18 -16.96 -15.68 12.44
CA ASP A 18 -16.47 -17.04 12.77
C ASP A 18 -15.00 -17.22 12.35
N LYS A 19 -14.24 -18.09 13.02
CA LYS A 19 -12.86 -18.47 12.65
C LYS A 19 -12.75 -19.13 11.29
N ASN A 20 -13.85 -19.69 10.77
CA ASN A 20 -13.91 -20.21 9.40
C ASN A 20 -14.47 -19.18 8.40
N ASP A 21 -14.93 -18.03 8.86
CA ASP A 21 -15.40 -16.97 7.98
C ASP A 21 -14.19 -16.26 7.37
N ILE A 22 -13.92 -16.60 6.12
CA ILE A 22 -13.33 -15.61 5.23
C ILE A 22 -14.47 -14.65 4.93
N VAL A 23 -14.39 -13.42 5.43
CA VAL A 23 -15.34 -12.36 5.06
C VAL A 23 -15.06 -11.98 3.61
N HIS A 24 -15.60 -12.78 2.70
CA HIS A 24 -15.84 -12.42 1.31
C HIS A 24 -17.17 -11.68 1.28
N GLU A 25 -17.25 -10.46 1.83
CA GLU A 25 -18.47 -9.70 1.68
C GLU A 25 -18.61 -9.27 0.22
N PHE A 26 -19.74 -9.66 -0.36
CA PHE A 26 -20.09 -9.67 -1.77
C PHE A 26 -19.84 -8.33 -2.49
N THR A 27 -18.68 -8.20 -3.15
CA THR A 27 -18.52 -7.47 -4.42
C THR A 27 -17.32 -8.05 -5.17
N ILE A 28 -17.49 -8.29 -6.47
CA ILE A 28 -16.62 -9.11 -7.32
C ILE A 28 -15.21 -8.49 -7.57
N GLU A 29 -14.81 -7.42 -6.88
CA GLU A 29 -13.62 -6.62 -7.23
C GLU A 29 -12.74 -6.15 -6.05
N THR A 30 -12.85 -6.70 -4.84
CA THR A 30 -12.01 -6.24 -3.72
C THR A 30 -10.61 -6.86 -3.76
N LYS A 31 -9.57 -6.01 -3.87
CA LYS A 31 -8.15 -6.40 -3.78
C LYS A 31 -7.73 -6.78 -2.36
N TYR A 32 -8.57 -6.54 -1.35
CA TYR A 32 -8.26 -6.71 0.06
C TYR A 32 -9.31 -7.57 0.75
N TYR A 33 -8.89 -8.34 1.75
CA TYR A 33 -9.79 -9.15 2.57
C TYR A 33 -9.23 -9.31 3.99
N LEU A 34 -10.11 -9.66 4.93
CA LEU A 34 -9.76 -9.95 6.31
C LEU A 34 -9.88 -11.44 6.60
N SER A 35 -9.05 -11.93 7.51
CA SER A 35 -9.17 -13.27 8.10
C SER A 35 -9.05 -13.16 9.61
N LEU A 36 -9.98 -13.81 10.32
CA LEU A 36 -9.87 -13.98 11.76
C LEU A 36 -8.99 -15.21 12.05
N LYS A 37 -7.86 -15.00 12.72
CA LYS A 37 -7.05 -16.06 13.34
C LYS A 37 -7.22 -16.02 14.85
N GLU A 38 -6.70 -17.02 15.55
CA GLU A 38 -6.99 -17.35 16.96
C GLU A 38 -7.38 -16.18 17.87
N SER A 39 -6.58 -15.12 17.91
CA SER A 39 -6.83 -13.87 18.63
C SER A 39 -6.36 -12.64 17.86
N GLU A 40 -6.40 -12.69 16.52
CA GLU A 40 -5.95 -11.59 15.66
C GLU A 40 -6.79 -11.52 14.38
N ILE A 41 -7.08 -10.30 13.93
CA ILE A 41 -7.61 -10.05 12.60
C ILE A 41 -6.43 -9.70 11.71
N VAL A 42 -6.27 -10.44 10.62
CA VAL A 42 -5.19 -10.26 9.66
C VAL A 42 -5.78 -9.74 8.37
N ALA A 43 -5.21 -8.64 7.87
CA ALA A 43 -5.59 -8.05 6.61
C ALA A 43 -4.63 -8.47 5.50
N TYR A 44 -5.21 -8.87 4.37
CA TYR A 44 -4.49 -9.39 3.22
C TYR A 44 -4.78 -8.57 1.98
N ILE A 45 -3.77 -8.48 1.11
CA ILE A 45 -3.96 -8.13 -0.29
C ILE A 45 -4.03 -9.43 -1.11
N SER A 46 -5.02 -9.50 -1.99
CA SER A 46 -5.27 -10.57 -2.96
C SER A 46 -4.13 -10.60 -3.99
N SER A 47 -3.06 -11.32 -3.64
CA SER A 47 -1.94 -11.66 -4.51
C SER A 47 -1.75 -13.18 -4.55
N ASP A 48 -0.84 -13.65 -5.40
CA ASP A 48 -0.45 -15.07 -5.45
C ASP A 48 1.04 -15.24 -5.09
N PRO A 49 1.38 -15.74 -3.88
CA PRO A 49 0.46 -16.04 -2.77
C PRO A 49 -0.10 -14.77 -2.09
N PRO A 50 -1.20 -14.86 -1.31
CA PRO A 50 -1.74 -13.71 -0.60
C PRO A 50 -0.75 -13.14 0.40
N LYS A 51 -0.70 -11.81 0.52
CA LYS A 51 0.26 -11.13 1.39
C LYS A 51 -0.44 -10.37 2.49
N GLN A 52 0.05 -10.55 3.71
CA GLN A 52 -0.42 -9.82 4.89
C GLN A 52 0.10 -8.38 4.84
N TYR A 53 -0.71 -7.39 5.19
CA TYR A 53 -0.26 -6.00 5.30
C TYR A 53 -0.60 -5.32 6.62
N ALA A 54 -1.57 -5.84 7.37
CA ALA A 54 -1.91 -5.37 8.70
C ALA A 54 -2.30 -6.56 9.60
N ILE A 55 -1.97 -6.46 10.89
CA ILE A 55 -2.46 -7.35 11.93
C ILE A 55 -3.04 -6.51 13.05
N PHE A 56 -4.21 -6.91 13.51
CA PHE A 56 -4.92 -6.33 14.62
C PHE A 56 -5.06 -7.39 15.71
N TYR A 57 -4.27 -7.25 16.79
CA TYR A 57 -4.30 -8.18 17.91
C TYR A 57 -5.47 -7.89 18.84
N LEU A 58 -6.24 -8.94 19.15
CA LEU A 58 -7.42 -8.88 20.00
C LEU A 58 -7.14 -9.25 21.48
N ASN A 59 -5.86 -9.26 21.90
CA ASN A 59 -5.38 -9.89 23.16
C ASN A 59 -5.76 -9.17 24.48
N ARG A 60 -6.83 -8.37 24.54
CA ARG A 60 -7.32 -7.74 25.78
C ARG A 60 -8.84 -7.84 25.85
N PRO A 61 -9.44 -8.20 27.00
CA PRO A 61 -10.88 -8.15 27.16
C PRO A 61 -11.28 -6.69 27.12
N ILE A 62 -11.95 -6.27 26.04
CA ILE A 62 -12.44 -4.91 25.81
C ILE A 62 -11.31 -3.90 25.51
N ILE A 63 -11.02 -3.70 24.22
CA ILE A 63 -10.32 -2.48 23.73
C ILE A 63 -11.42 -1.58 23.16
N ASP A 64 -11.52 -0.32 23.59
CA ASP A 64 -12.37 0.67 22.94
C ASP A 64 -11.53 1.44 21.92
N ILE A 65 -11.81 1.22 20.63
CA ILE A 65 -11.13 1.89 19.52
C ILE A 65 -12.19 2.57 18.67
N PHE A 66 -12.16 3.90 18.60
CA PHE A 66 -13.16 4.69 17.89
C PHE A 66 -14.61 4.29 18.25
N GLY A 67 -14.89 3.95 19.52
CA GLY A 67 -16.22 3.52 19.99
C GLY A 67 -16.60 2.08 19.61
N VAL A 68 -15.64 1.26 19.17
CA VAL A 68 -15.82 -0.17 18.91
C VAL A 68 -15.21 -0.96 20.06
N GLN A 69 -16.01 -1.82 20.69
CA GLN A 69 -15.58 -2.75 21.74
C GLN A 69 -15.40 -4.15 21.17
N PHE A 70 -14.25 -4.76 21.44
CA PHE A 70 -13.89 -6.08 20.92
C PHE A 70 -14.00 -7.14 22.00
N TRP A 71 -14.69 -8.24 21.68
CA TRP A 71 -14.74 -9.44 22.50
C TRP A 71 -14.25 -10.62 21.68
N VAL A 72 -13.32 -11.37 22.26
CA VAL A 72 -12.73 -12.53 21.59
C VAL A 72 -13.20 -13.77 22.30
N GLN A 73 -13.69 -14.70 21.51
CA GLN A 73 -13.89 -16.06 21.95
C GLN A 73 -12.85 -16.96 21.25
N PRO A 74 -12.65 -18.20 21.72
CA PRO A 74 -12.27 -19.27 20.79
C PRO A 74 -13.27 -19.23 19.62
N THR A 75 -13.11 -19.82 18.46
CA THR A 75 -14.14 -19.82 17.38
C THR A 75 -14.71 -18.49 16.80
N TYR A 76 -14.80 -17.34 17.47
CA TYR A 76 -15.32 -16.10 16.86
C TYR A 76 -14.87 -14.82 17.57
N ALA A 77 -15.00 -13.68 16.90
CA ALA A 77 -14.89 -12.34 17.49
C ALA A 77 -16.22 -11.61 17.41
N LEU A 78 -16.59 -10.89 18.48
CA LEU A 78 -17.71 -9.96 18.51
C LEU A 78 -17.19 -8.53 18.59
N PHE A 79 -17.92 -7.65 17.92
CA PHE A 79 -17.69 -6.22 17.93
C PHE A 79 -18.98 -5.56 18.38
N ASP A 80 -18.92 -4.84 19.50
CA ASP A 80 -20.02 -4.01 19.98
C ASP A 80 -19.72 -2.56 19.57
N LEU A 81 -20.65 -2.01 18.79
CA LEU A 81 -20.58 -0.65 18.28
C LEU A 81 -21.33 0.26 19.25
N LYS A 82 -20.63 0.72 20.28
CA LYS A 82 -21.25 1.59 21.29
C LYS A 82 -21.60 2.94 20.71
N SER A 83 -22.90 3.22 20.68
CA SER A 83 -23.41 4.56 20.47
C SER A 83 -23.41 5.31 21.80
N LEU A 84 -22.37 6.12 22.06
CA LEU A 84 -22.34 7.01 23.24
C LEU A 84 -23.39 8.14 23.17
N GLN A 85 -24.08 8.29 22.03
CA GLN A 85 -25.17 9.23 21.80
C GLN A 85 -26.37 8.48 21.23
N ILE A 86 -27.58 8.79 21.68
CA ILE A 86 -28.85 8.07 21.40
C ILE A 86 -29.27 8.10 19.89
N SER A 87 -28.40 8.53 18.97
CA SER A 87 -28.76 8.73 17.56
C SER A 87 -27.64 8.50 16.54
N ALA A 88 -26.54 7.82 16.89
CA ALA A 88 -25.40 7.67 15.99
C ALA A 88 -25.00 6.21 15.78
N PHE A 89 -25.70 5.55 14.86
CA PHE A 89 -25.33 4.24 14.34
C PHE A 89 -23.88 4.24 13.83
N ARG A 90 -23.13 3.19 14.15
CA ARG A 90 -21.78 2.97 13.61
C ARG A 90 -21.75 1.70 12.77
N TYR A 91 -20.77 1.61 11.90
CA TYR A 91 -20.46 0.37 11.17
C TYR A 91 -18.99 0.36 10.76
N ILE A 92 -18.46 -0.83 10.51
CA ILE A 92 -17.08 -1.03 10.05
C ILE A 92 -17.13 -1.38 8.57
N ARG A 93 -16.20 -0.85 7.78
CA ARG A 93 -16.06 -1.20 6.36
C ARG A 93 -14.60 -1.32 5.97
N LEU A 94 -14.25 -2.44 5.32
CA LEU A 94 -12.99 -2.58 4.61
C LEU A 94 -13.10 -1.86 3.27
N GLU A 95 -12.30 -0.83 3.09
CA GLU A 95 -12.28 -0.02 1.87
C GLU A 95 -11.44 -0.65 0.76
N SER A 96 -11.70 -0.22 -0.47
CA SER A 96 -10.95 -0.66 -1.66
C SER A 96 -9.47 -0.25 -1.67
N ASP A 97 -9.07 0.67 -0.79
CA ASP A 97 -7.69 1.11 -0.57
C ASP A 97 -6.98 0.36 0.58
N GLY A 98 -7.70 -0.53 1.27
CA GLY A 98 -7.20 -1.39 2.34
C GLY A 98 -7.40 -0.85 3.74
N HIS A 99 -7.95 0.36 3.91
CA HIS A 99 -8.28 0.90 5.23
C HIS A 99 -9.48 0.18 5.84
N LEU A 100 -9.45 -0.07 7.16
CA LEU A 100 -10.56 -0.67 7.89
C LEU A 100 -11.23 0.41 8.75
N ASN A 101 -12.15 1.15 8.13
CA ASN A 101 -12.71 2.35 8.71
C ASN A 101 -13.94 2.06 9.57
N VAL A 102 -14.02 2.74 10.71
CA VAL A 102 -15.24 2.89 11.49
C VAL A 102 -15.96 4.14 11.00
N TYR A 103 -17.21 3.98 10.60
CA TYR A 103 -18.09 5.08 10.22
C TYR A 103 -19.09 5.37 11.32
N GLN A 104 -19.40 6.64 11.49
CA GLN A 104 -20.50 7.12 12.32
C GLN A 104 -21.52 7.83 11.43
N LEU A 105 -22.78 7.39 11.51
CA LEU A 105 -23.90 8.08 10.87
C LEU A 105 -24.26 9.31 11.70
N GLN A 106 -24.23 10.48 11.07
CA GLN A 106 -24.69 11.72 11.67
C GLN A 106 -25.90 12.26 10.91
N ASN A 107 -26.88 12.73 11.66
CA ASN A 107 -28.08 13.37 11.12
C ASN A 107 -27.73 14.81 10.71
N ILE A 108 -27.86 15.11 9.42
CA ILE A 108 -27.40 16.38 8.83
C ILE A 108 -28.42 17.50 9.09
N THR A 109 -29.70 17.18 9.02
CA THR A 109 -30.82 18.13 9.01
C THR A 109 -31.49 18.28 10.38
N GLY A 110 -31.20 17.37 11.31
CA GLY A 110 -31.82 17.30 12.64
C GLY A 110 -33.28 16.81 12.61
N ASP A 111 -33.83 16.53 11.43
CA ASP A 111 -35.21 16.07 11.23
C ASP A 111 -35.35 14.54 11.24
N GLY A 112 -34.24 13.80 11.14
CA GLY A 112 -34.22 12.34 11.22
C GLY A 112 -34.24 11.63 9.86
N PHE A 113 -34.17 12.35 8.74
CA PHE A 113 -34.36 11.77 7.41
C PHE A 113 -33.12 11.83 6.51
N GLU A 114 -32.12 12.65 6.84
CA GLU A 114 -30.89 12.78 6.07
C GLU A 114 -29.66 12.48 6.92
N PHE A 115 -28.87 11.49 6.50
CA PHE A 115 -27.67 11.04 7.21
C PHE A 115 -26.44 11.08 6.30
N ASN A 116 -25.30 11.48 6.88
CA ASN A 116 -23.99 11.27 6.29
C ASN A 116 -23.18 10.28 7.13
N SER A 117 -22.32 9.51 6.45
CA SER A 117 -21.31 8.69 7.10
C SER A 117 -20.01 9.48 7.23
N ILE A 118 -19.53 9.65 8.46
CA ILE A 118 -18.25 10.30 8.74
C ILE A 118 -17.28 9.24 9.26
N VAL A 119 -16.05 9.27 8.76
CA VAL A 119 -14.98 8.37 9.24
C VAL A 119 -14.62 8.78 10.66
N ALA A 120 -14.88 7.88 11.62
CA ALA A 120 -14.50 8.04 13.01
C ALA A 120 -13.03 7.66 13.24
N GLY A 121 -12.49 6.74 12.44
CA GLY A 121 -11.08 6.37 12.42
C GLY A 121 -10.81 5.06 11.70
N ASP A 122 -9.53 4.76 11.47
CA ASP A 122 -9.07 3.51 10.86
C ASP A 122 -8.54 2.55 11.93
N LEU A 123 -9.14 1.36 12.03
CA LEU A 123 -8.82 0.39 13.08
C LEU A 123 -7.36 -0.10 13.07
N PHE A 124 -6.62 0.06 11.97
CA PHE A 124 -5.21 -0.29 11.92
C PHE A 124 -4.26 0.83 12.40
N GLU A 125 -4.71 2.08 12.41
CA GLU A 125 -3.89 3.24 12.79
C GLU A 125 -3.32 3.13 14.22
N PRO A 126 -4.10 2.73 15.27
CA PRO A 126 -3.57 2.58 16.62
C PRO A 126 -2.46 1.52 16.76
N TYR A 127 -2.36 0.60 15.80
CA TYR A 127 -1.33 -0.45 15.74
C TYR A 127 -0.07 0.01 15.01
N GLY A 128 0.00 1.32 14.71
CA GLY A 128 1.16 1.95 14.12
C GLY A 128 1.22 1.77 12.61
N LEU A 129 0.08 1.62 11.92
CA LEU A 129 0.00 1.87 10.48
C LEU A 129 -0.17 3.38 10.21
N ASN A 130 0.52 3.87 9.20
CA ASN A 130 0.41 5.22 8.66
C ASN A 130 -0.01 5.15 7.19
N ASP A 131 -0.25 6.30 6.57
CA ASP A 131 -0.66 6.43 5.16
C ASP A 131 0.21 5.62 4.18
N CYS A 132 1.51 5.48 4.44
CA CYS A 132 2.44 4.80 3.53
C CYS A 132 2.51 3.28 3.72
N ASP A 133 1.94 2.74 4.81
CA ASP A 133 1.97 1.30 5.09
C ASP A 133 0.99 0.50 4.20
N TYR A 134 0.01 1.18 3.60
CA TYR A 134 -1.00 0.57 2.76
C TYR A 134 -0.44 0.13 1.39
N PRO A 135 -0.63 -1.14 0.97
CA PRO A 135 0.01 -1.67 -0.23
C PRO A 135 -0.22 -0.85 -1.50
N THR A 136 -1.39 -0.23 -1.68
CA THR A 136 -1.70 0.52 -2.90
C THR A 136 -1.66 2.04 -2.78
N ARG A 137 -1.18 2.61 -1.67
CA ARG A 137 -1.17 4.07 -1.44
C ARG A 137 -0.64 4.89 -2.62
N CYS A 138 0.49 4.49 -3.18
CA CYS A 138 1.13 5.15 -4.33
C CYS A 138 1.12 4.29 -5.60
N GLY A 139 0.29 3.25 -5.65
CA GLY A 139 0.23 2.34 -6.78
C GLY A 139 1.54 1.60 -7.06
N SER A 140 1.61 0.90 -8.19
CA SER A 140 2.78 0.11 -8.54
C SER A 140 4.02 0.99 -8.78
N PHE A 141 5.16 0.56 -8.24
CA PHE A 141 6.44 1.27 -8.28
C PHE A 141 6.47 2.66 -7.61
N GLY A 142 5.34 3.24 -7.20
CA GLY A 142 5.33 4.55 -6.54
C GLY A 142 5.99 4.49 -5.18
N VAL A 143 6.72 5.54 -4.81
CA VAL A 143 7.36 5.71 -3.51
C VAL A 143 6.54 6.70 -2.69
N CYS A 144 6.03 6.25 -1.55
CA CYS A 144 5.34 7.05 -0.56
C CYS A 144 6.36 7.65 0.42
N SER A 145 6.31 8.97 0.62
CA SER A 145 7.08 9.68 1.65
C SER A 145 6.15 10.68 2.31
N ASP A 146 5.93 10.55 3.61
CA ASP A 146 5.05 11.45 4.38
C ASP A 146 3.66 11.63 3.76
N GLY A 147 3.10 10.54 3.21
CA GLY A 147 1.78 10.50 2.58
C GLY A 147 1.76 10.97 1.11
N GLU A 148 2.87 11.54 0.60
CA GLU A 148 3.02 11.99 -0.78
C GLU A 148 3.63 10.90 -1.68
N CYS A 149 3.20 10.87 -2.94
CA CYS A 149 3.62 9.85 -3.91
C CYS A 149 4.55 10.43 -4.98
N SER A 150 5.61 9.69 -5.30
CA SER A 150 6.56 10.04 -6.37
C SER A 150 7.07 8.80 -7.11
N CYS A 151 7.64 8.99 -8.30
CA CYS A 151 8.29 7.88 -9.02
C CYS A 151 9.73 7.64 -8.54
N PRO A 152 10.20 6.37 -8.56
CA PRO A 152 11.56 6.03 -8.21
C PRO A 152 12.60 6.83 -8.99
N GLY A 153 13.60 7.33 -8.27
CA GLY A 153 14.69 8.11 -8.87
C GLY A 153 14.30 9.54 -9.28
N GLY A 154 13.12 10.02 -8.89
CA GLY A 154 12.68 11.40 -9.15
C GLY A 154 12.67 11.72 -10.65
N ASN A 155 13.52 12.66 -11.06
CA ASN A 155 13.65 13.07 -12.47
C ASN A 155 14.47 12.09 -13.34
N SER A 156 14.78 10.89 -12.84
CA SER A 156 15.48 9.87 -13.63
C SER A 156 14.66 9.41 -14.83
N SER A 157 15.32 9.09 -15.94
CA SER A 157 14.67 8.66 -17.20
C SER A 157 14.24 7.19 -17.21
N PHE A 158 14.04 6.57 -16.04
CA PHE A 158 13.68 5.14 -15.95
C PHE A 158 12.20 4.90 -15.66
N PHE A 159 11.55 5.82 -14.96
CA PHE A 159 10.13 5.71 -14.59
C PHE A 159 9.40 7.00 -14.93
N THR A 160 8.12 6.85 -15.25
CA THR A 160 7.20 7.97 -15.44
C THR A 160 5.88 7.67 -14.74
N SER A 161 5.14 8.70 -14.37
CA SER A 161 3.82 8.52 -13.78
C SER A 161 2.89 7.82 -14.77
N VAL A 162 1.95 7.03 -14.25
CA VAL A 162 0.89 6.45 -15.08
C VAL A 162 0.01 7.56 -15.67
N ARG A 163 -0.26 8.60 -14.87
CA ARG A 163 -1.07 9.76 -15.25
C ARG A 163 -0.53 11.01 -14.56
N ASP A 164 -0.23 12.02 -15.38
CA ASP A 164 0.21 13.31 -14.88
C ASP A 164 -0.83 13.89 -13.90
N PHE A 165 -0.36 14.50 -12.81
CA PHE A 165 -1.15 15.06 -11.71
C PHE A 165 -1.93 14.05 -10.83
N HIS A 166 -1.76 12.74 -11.04
CA HIS A 166 -2.31 11.69 -10.16
C HIS A 166 -1.23 10.68 -9.75
N PRO A 167 -0.24 11.10 -8.93
CA PRO A 167 0.92 10.27 -8.59
C PRO A 167 0.56 9.03 -7.75
N ASN A 168 -0.59 9.03 -7.08
CA ASN A 168 -1.12 7.91 -6.32
C ASN A 168 -1.51 6.70 -7.19
N LEU A 169 -1.68 6.89 -8.51
CA LEU A 169 -1.93 5.79 -9.45
C LEU A 169 -0.65 4.98 -9.76
N GLY A 170 0.50 5.46 -9.32
CA GLY A 170 1.79 4.81 -9.48
C GLY A 170 2.54 5.17 -10.74
N CYS A 171 3.56 4.36 -10.99
CA CYS A 171 4.59 4.62 -11.99
C CYS A 171 4.76 3.40 -12.89
N LYS A 172 5.21 3.68 -14.11
CA LYS A 172 5.55 2.66 -15.11
C LYS A 172 6.99 2.83 -15.57
N PRO A 173 7.74 1.74 -15.79
CA PRO A 173 9.06 1.83 -16.38
C PRO A 173 8.95 2.38 -17.82
N ILE A 174 9.83 3.30 -18.18
CA ILE A 174 9.90 3.86 -19.54
C ILE A 174 10.33 2.78 -20.54
N THR A 175 11.29 1.93 -20.15
CA THR A 175 11.69 0.75 -20.91
C THR A 175 11.21 -0.51 -20.20
N PRO A 176 10.26 -1.28 -20.77
CA PRO A 176 9.81 -2.53 -20.18
C PRO A 176 10.95 -3.54 -20.01
N LEU A 177 10.93 -4.30 -18.92
CA LEU A 177 11.87 -5.39 -18.69
C LEU A 177 11.62 -6.53 -19.69
N SER A 178 12.67 -6.96 -20.39
CA SER A 178 12.65 -8.10 -21.30
C SER A 178 13.52 -9.23 -20.79
N CYS A 179 12.93 -10.40 -20.57
CA CYS A 179 13.64 -11.61 -20.13
C CYS A 179 14.66 -12.11 -21.18
N THR A 180 14.53 -11.74 -22.46
CA THR A 180 15.52 -12.05 -23.50
C THR A 180 16.79 -11.20 -23.41
N HIS A 181 16.74 -10.05 -22.72
CA HIS A 181 17.83 -9.08 -22.62
C HIS A 181 18.30 -8.94 -21.16
N LYS A 182 18.40 -10.06 -20.41
CA LYS A 182 18.86 -10.06 -19.01
C LYS A 182 20.18 -9.35 -18.80
N ASN A 183 21.08 -9.42 -19.77
CA ASN A 183 22.38 -8.75 -19.75
C ASN A 183 22.28 -7.20 -19.73
N LEU A 184 21.12 -6.63 -20.06
CA LEU A 184 20.83 -5.20 -19.96
C LEU A 184 20.13 -4.83 -18.65
N HIS A 185 19.74 -5.82 -17.84
CA HIS A 185 19.09 -5.59 -16.55
C HIS A 185 20.12 -5.08 -15.55
N THR A 186 19.73 -4.04 -14.83
CA THR A 186 20.51 -3.47 -13.74
C THR A 186 19.55 -2.98 -12.65
N PHE A 187 20.05 -2.28 -11.66
CA PHE A 187 19.25 -1.76 -10.56
C PHE A 187 19.30 -0.24 -10.48
N LEU A 188 18.15 0.35 -10.18
CA LEU A 188 18.04 1.66 -9.54
C LEU A 188 18.04 1.44 -8.02
N GLU A 189 19.06 1.95 -7.35
CA GLU A 189 19.21 1.85 -5.89
C GLU A 189 18.45 2.98 -5.20
N LEU A 190 17.57 2.62 -4.27
CA LEU A 190 16.91 3.53 -3.35
C LEU A 190 17.29 3.16 -1.92
N LYS A 191 17.90 4.10 -1.20
CA LYS A 191 18.27 3.95 0.20
C LYS A 191 17.12 4.33 1.10
N ASN A 192 16.99 3.65 2.24
CA ASN A 192 15.91 3.87 3.21
C ASN A 192 14.52 3.73 2.58
N VAL A 193 14.37 2.84 1.60
CA VAL A 193 13.08 2.53 0.96
C VAL A 193 12.80 1.05 1.15
N THR A 194 11.57 0.72 1.52
CA THR A 194 11.08 -0.65 1.68
C THR A 194 9.66 -0.79 1.14
N ASP A 195 8.96 -1.87 1.46
CA ASP A 195 7.54 -2.06 1.19
C ASP A 195 6.87 -2.69 2.42
N PHE A 196 5.55 -2.91 2.32
CA PHE A 196 4.76 -3.48 3.41
C PHE A 196 5.11 -4.95 3.71
N SER A 197 5.91 -5.63 2.86
CA SER A 197 6.33 -7.02 3.08
C SER A 197 7.30 -7.13 4.28
N PHE A 198 7.83 -6.02 4.79
CA PHE A 198 8.66 -5.97 5.98
C PHE A 198 8.01 -5.24 7.16
N THR A 199 6.70 -4.96 7.06
CA THR A 199 5.96 -4.38 8.18
C THR A 199 5.90 -5.37 9.34
N PHE A 200 5.93 -4.82 10.55
CA PHE A 200 6.13 -5.46 11.86
C PHE A 200 5.80 -6.97 11.95
N GLY A 201 6.83 -7.82 11.83
CA GLY A 201 6.75 -9.22 12.25
C GLY A 201 5.72 -10.08 11.51
N LEU A 202 5.24 -9.62 10.35
CA LEU A 202 4.31 -10.38 9.53
C LEU A 202 4.99 -11.65 9.00
N ASP A 203 4.25 -12.77 8.98
CA ASP A 203 4.70 -14.03 8.38
C ASP A 203 4.73 -13.89 6.85
N GLN A 204 5.75 -13.19 6.36
CA GLN A 204 6.01 -12.98 4.94
C GLN A 204 7.09 -13.96 4.47
N PRO A 205 6.99 -14.50 3.24
CA PRO A 205 8.02 -15.37 2.67
C PRO A 205 9.26 -14.56 2.31
N LEU A 206 10.04 -14.19 3.33
CA LEU A 206 11.35 -13.56 3.22
C LEU A 206 12.41 -14.64 3.19
N HIS A 207 13.45 -14.49 2.36
CA HIS A 207 14.64 -15.33 2.46
C HIS A 207 15.54 -14.76 3.57
N PRO A 208 15.66 -15.44 4.74
CA PRO A 208 16.47 -14.95 5.84
C PRO A 208 17.97 -15.23 5.62
N ASN A 209 18.80 -14.51 6.36
CA ASN A 209 20.25 -14.75 6.49
C ASN A 209 21.01 -14.79 5.15
N THR A 210 20.67 -13.90 4.23
CA THR A 210 21.39 -13.72 2.96
C THR A 210 22.08 -12.36 2.92
N ASP A 211 23.13 -12.24 2.10
CA ASP A 211 23.78 -10.96 1.84
C ASP A 211 23.10 -10.21 0.67
N VAL A 212 23.32 -8.90 0.63
CA VAL A 212 22.69 -8.02 -0.38
C VAL A 212 23.06 -8.40 -1.82
N GLU A 213 24.29 -8.87 -2.07
CA GLU A 213 24.73 -9.21 -3.43
C GLU A 213 24.12 -10.52 -3.91
N SER A 214 23.99 -11.51 -3.02
CA SER A 214 23.23 -12.73 -3.30
C SER A 214 21.76 -12.44 -3.61
N CYS A 215 21.12 -11.55 -2.82
CA CYS A 215 19.74 -11.10 -3.07
C CYS A 215 19.59 -10.41 -4.44
N LYS A 216 20.48 -9.49 -4.78
CA LYS A 216 20.52 -8.81 -6.08
C LYS A 216 20.72 -9.78 -7.23
N LYS A 217 21.67 -10.70 -7.11
CA LYS A 217 21.98 -11.70 -8.15
C LYS A 217 20.79 -12.63 -8.39
N ALA A 218 20.21 -13.18 -7.33
CA ALA A 218 19.03 -14.04 -7.42
C ALA A 218 17.86 -13.32 -8.13
N CYS A 219 17.64 -12.03 -7.83
CA CYS A 219 16.63 -11.26 -8.53
C CYS A 219 16.98 -11.05 -10.00
N LEU A 220 18.22 -10.68 -10.37
CA LEU A 220 18.62 -10.52 -11.78
C LEU A 220 18.42 -11.81 -12.60
N ASP A 221 18.72 -12.96 -12.00
CA ASP A 221 18.58 -14.25 -12.65
C ASP A 221 17.11 -14.66 -12.83
N ASN A 222 16.22 -14.20 -11.94
CA ASN A 222 14.77 -14.44 -12.00
C ASN A 222 14.03 -13.42 -12.88
N CYS A 223 13.40 -13.89 -13.97
CA CYS A 223 12.69 -13.00 -14.91
C CYS A 223 11.42 -12.35 -14.36
N THR A 224 10.75 -12.97 -13.39
CA THR A 224 9.53 -12.38 -12.82
C THR A 224 9.86 -11.34 -11.77
N CYS A 225 11.04 -11.43 -11.12
CA CYS A 225 11.46 -10.48 -10.09
C CYS A 225 11.53 -9.04 -10.63
N LYS A 226 10.86 -8.12 -9.95
CA LYS A 226 10.86 -6.68 -10.28
C LYS A 226 11.76 -5.85 -9.37
N ALA A 227 12.07 -6.32 -8.17
CA ALA A 227 13.00 -5.64 -7.25
C ALA A 227 13.64 -6.65 -6.29
N ALA A 228 14.86 -6.34 -5.84
CA ALA A 228 15.44 -6.96 -4.66
C ALA A 228 15.29 -5.98 -3.49
N LEU A 229 14.40 -6.30 -2.56
CA LEU A 229 14.18 -5.52 -1.35
C LEU A 229 14.94 -6.20 -0.21
N PHE A 230 15.79 -5.45 0.48
CA PHE A 230 16.70 -5.99 1.47
C PHE A 230 16.64 -5.18 2.76
N GLN A 231 16.45 -5.88 3.88
CA GLN A 231 16.52 -5.28 5.22
C GLN A 231 17.60 -5.94 6.06
N TYR A 232 18.33 -5.15 6.83
CA TYR A 232 19.37 -5.64 7.73
C TYR A 232 19.52 -4.75 8.97
N LYS A 233 19.89 -5.38 10.09
CA LYS A 233 20.12 -4.67 11.36
C LYS A 233 21.46 -3.95 11.37
N ARG A 234 22.55 -4.72 11.44
CA ARG A 234 23.92 -4.20 11.62
C ARG A 234 24.86 -4.56 10.47
N ASN A 235 24.70 -5.75 9.90
CA ASN A 235 25.61 -6.26 8.89
C ASN A 235 24.88 -6.49 7.57
N ILE A 236 25.31 -5.82 6.51
CA ILE A 236 24.74 -5.96 5.16
C ILE A 236 24.97 -7.37 4.57
N SER A 237 25.90 -8.15 5.14
CA SER A 237 26.15 -9.54 4.78
C SER A 237 25.18 -10.54 5.40
N SER A 238 24.26 -10.12 6.26
CA SER A 238 23.23 -10.98 6.84
C SER A 238 21.97 -10.18 7.12
N GLY A 239 21.00 -10.32 6.20
CA GLY A 239 19.71 -9.66 6.26
C GLY A 239 18.59 -10.53 5.70
N GLN A 240 17.43 -9.91 5.54
CA GLN A 240 16.23 -10.50 4.94
C GLN A 240 16.06 -9.97 3.52
N CYS A 241 15.78 -10.87 2.57
CA CYS A 241 15.60 -10.55 1.17
C CYS A 241 14.18 -10.89 0.69
N SER A 242 13.53 -9.95 0.01
CA SER A 242 12.27 -10.13 -0.70
C SER A 242 12.46 -9.83 -2.18
N MET A 243 11.96 -10.72 -3.04
CA MET A 243 12.09 -10.63 -4.50
C MET A 243 10.72 -10.64 -5.19
N PRO A 244 9.90 -9.61 -5.00
CA PRO A 244 8.53 -9.60 -5.50
C PRO A 244 8.46 -9.61 -7.03
N SER A 245 7.54 -10.41 -7.58
CA SER A 245 7.15 -10.39 -8.99
C SER A 245 6.18 -9.26 -9.33
N GLN A 246 5.52 -8.72 -8.31
CA GLN A 246 4.65 -7.55 -8.37
C GLN A 246 5.10 -6.54 -7.31
N LEU A 247 5.41 -5.32 -7.76
CA LEU A 247 5.77 -4.24 -6.88
C LEU A 247 4.54 -3.38 -6.61
N TYR A 248 4.19 -3.30 -5.34
CA TYR A 248 3.17 -2.42 -4.79
C TYR A 248 3.81 -1.06 -4.45
N SER A 249 3.14 -0.25 -3.63
CA SER A 249 3.69 0.99 -3.12
C SER A 249 4.95 0.69 -2.30
N LEU A 250 6.02 1.40 -2.62
CA LEU A 250 7.22 1.46 -1.81
C LEU A 250 7.03 2.57 -0.77
N MET A 251 7.71 2.46 0.35
CA MET A 251 7.67 3.44 1.44
C MET A 251 9.08 3.92 1.73
N ALA A 252 9.27 5.23 1.68
CA ALA A 252 10.43 5.89 2.24
C ALA A 252 10.32 5.82 3.75
N LYS A 253 11.37 5.33 4.40
CA LYS A 253 11.40 5.12 5.83
C LYS A 253 11.42 6.48 6.54
N GLN A 254 10.40 6.74 7.36
CA GLN A 254 10.34 7.93 8.20
C GLN A 254 11.34 7.87 9.35
N GLN A 255 11.84 9.04 9.79
CA GLN A 255 12.70 9.13 10.97
C GLN A 255 11.94 8.66 12.21
N GLY A 256 12.52 7.73 12.99
CA GLY A 256 11.95 7.26 14.26
C GLY A 256 11.21 5.91 14.23
N ARG A 257 10.88 5.35 13.04
CA ARG A 257 10.34 3.99 12.93
C ARG A 257 11.44 2.94 12.73
N GLY A 258 11.63 2.05 13.70
CA GLY A 258 12.26 0.72 13.57
C GLY A 258 13.75 0.68 13.16
N TYR A 259 14.53 -0.19 13.78
CA TYR A 259 16.00 -0.18 13.76
C TYR A 259 16.71 -0.74 12.50
N GLU A 260 15.99 -1.09 11.43
CA GLU A 260 16.58 -1.83 10.31
C GLU A 260 16.88 -0.94 9.10
N ASN A 261 18.08 -1.06 8.55
CA ASN A 261 18.46 -0.40 7.31
C ASN A 261 17.73 -1.09 6.15
N ALA A 262 17.08 -0.30 5.31
CA ALA A 262 16.33 -0.81 4.17
C ALA A 262 16.95 -0.32 2.86
N LEU A 263 17.11 -1.25 1.91
CA LEU A 263 17.64 -1.01 0.59
C LEU A 263 16.68 -1.61 -0.44
N ALA A 264 16.23 -0.79 -1.38
CA ALA A 264 15.41 -1.24 -2.50
C ALA A 264 16.22 -1.13 -3.80
N TYR A 265 16.44 -2.25 -4.45
CA TYR A 265 17.08 -2.34 -5.76
C TYR A 265 16.00 -2.65 -6.81
N ILE A 266 15.47 -1.61 -7.44
CA ILE A 266 14.40 -1.77 -8.44
C ILE A 266 15.04 -2.16 -9.77
N LYS A 267 14.61 -3.29 -10.33
CA LYS A 267 15.17 -3.81 -11.58
C LYS A 267 14.72 -2.92 -12.74
N ILE A 268 15.69 -2.47 -13.53
CA ILE A 268 15.47 -1.64 -14.72
C ILE A 268 16.23 -2.22 -15.91
N GLN A 269 15.81 -1.88 -17.12
CA GLN A 269 16.51 -2.24 -18.34
C GLN A 269 17.20 -1.00 -18.93
N LYS A 270 18.52 -1.08 -19.15
CA LYS A 270 19.23 -0.02 -19.89
C LYS A 270 18.79 -0.01 -21.35
N SER A 271 18.68 1.18 -21.94
CA SER A 271 18.53 1.31 -23.39
C SER A 271 19.77 0.73 -24.07
N SER A 272 19.58 -0.16 -25.04
CA SER A 272 20.68 -0.57 -25.90
C SER A 272 21.17 0.67 -26.66
N ASP A 273 22.47 1.00 -26.56
CA ASP A 273 23.11 2.12 -27.26
C ASP A 273 22.93 2.08 -28.80
N ARG A 274 22.34 1.02 -29.35
CA ARG A 274 22.05 0.87 -30.79
C ARG A 274 20.98 1.83 -31.33
N ASN A 275 20.18 2.47 -30.46
CA ASN A 275 19.14 3.42 -30.88
C ASN A 275 19.35 4.83 -30.31
N LYS A 276 20.58 5.35 -30.29
CA LYS A 276 20.75 6.80 -30.39
C LYS A 276 20.35 7.19 -31.82
N SER A 277 19.06 7.40 -32.03
CA SER A 277 18.55 8.03 -33.25
C SER A 277 19.35 9.32 -33.44
N LEU A 278 20.14 9.37 -34.52
CA LEU A 278 20.70 10.60 -35.03
C LEU A 278 19.52 11.53 -35.31
N VAL A 279 19.21 12.42 -34.37
CA VAL A 279 18.37 13.57 -34.66
C VAL A 279 19.18 14.38 -35.68
N PRO A 280 18.72 14.56 -36.93
CA PRO A 280 19.40 15.44 -37.85
C PRO A 280 19.28 16.84 -37.26
N LYS A 281 20.39 17.43 -36.82
CA LYS A 281 20.45 18.87 -36.57
C LYS A 281 20.17 19.54 -37.91
N LEU A 282 18.96 20.06 -38.09
CA LEU A 282 18.69 21.01 -39.17
C LEU A 282 19.57 22.24 -38.92
N VAL A 283 20.64 22.35 -39.69
CA VAL A 283 21.40 23.60 -39.79
C VAL A 283 20.62 24.47 -40.78
N PRO A 284 20.10 25.64 -40.40
CA PRO A 284 19.47 26.53 -41.36
C PRO A 284 20.55 27.08 -42.29
N SER A 285 20.51 26.68 -43.56
CA SER A 285 21.34 27.30 -44.60
C SER A 285 20.73 28.66 -44.95
N LEU A 286 21.43 29.75 -44.60
CA LEU A 286 21.13 31.06 -45.15
C LEU A 286 21.48 31.03 -46.64
N SER A 287 20.47 30.91 -47.50
CA SER A 287 20.62 31.20 -48.92
C SER A 287 20.51 32.72 -49.09
N VAL A 288 21.65 33.35 -49.39
CA VAL A 288 21.70 34.76 -49.79
C VAL A 288 21.15 34.85 -51.21
N GLY A 289 19.91 35.33 -51.34
CA GLY A 289 19.31 35.66 -52.63
C GLY A 289 19.89 36.97 -53.16
N LEU A 290 20.64 36.89 -54.25
CA LEU A 290 21.14 38.05 -55.01
C LEU A 290 19.97 38.63 -55.82
N VAL A 291 19.45 39.79 -55.42
CA VAL A 291 18.47 40.54 -56.20
C VAL A 291 19.22 41.40 -57.22
N ILE A 292 19.13 41.04 -58.49
CA ILE A 292 19.62 41.87 -59.60
C ILE A 292 18.43 42.70 -60.11
N THR A 293 18.46 44.02 -59.92
CA THR A 293 17.55 44.96 -60.57
C THR A 293 18.15 45.43 -61.90
N PRO A 294 17.40 45.38 -63.02
CA PRO A 294 17.86 45.97 -64.27
C PRO A 294 17.70 47.50 -64.26
N ALA A 295 18.55 48.15 -65.05
CA ALA A 295 18.72 49.59 -65.21
C ALA A 295 17.49 50.35 -65.73
#